data_AF-A0A257ISJ7-F1
#
_entry.id   AF-A0A257ISJ7-F1
#
_cell.length_a   1.000
_cell.length_b   1.000
_cell.length_c   1.000
_cell.angle_alpha   90.00
_cell.angle_beta   90.00
_cell.angle_gamma   90.00
#
_symmetry.space_group_name_H-M   'P 1'
#
loop_
_entity.id
_entity.type
_entity.pdbx_description
1 polymer ?
#
loop_
_entity_poly.entity_id
_entity_poly.type
_entity_poly.pdbx_seq_one_letter_code
_entity_poly.pdbx_strand_id
1 'polypeptide(L)'
;MELDYIINKPINLVFDYLTDMQKFAAAHPVIHRTEKLSENNYMVFEKLAFISFSYPVTIDFNKKENTILMEAVVMKFTKINMVFSLKSVDNTTIVKETISIKSPFPLQSIIESIFKKQHEKLFRNFGELL
;
A
#
# COMPACT_ATOMS: atom_id res chain seq x y z
N MET A 1 7.27 7.94 8.01
CA MET A 1 7.41 8.85 6.84
C MET A 1 6.04 9.24 6.33
N GLU A 2 5.95 10.41 5.70
CA GLU A 2 4.73 10.89 5.03
C GLU A 2 5.05 11.11 3.55
N LEU A 3 4.13 10.68 2.68
CA LEU A 3 4.22 10.78 1.23
C LEU A 3 2.88 11.29 0.69
N ASP A 4 2.93 12.17 -0.30
CA ASP A 4 1.74 12.74 -0.93
C ASP A 4 1.75 12.44 -2.43
N TYR A 5 0.63 11.95 -2.95
CA TYR A 5 0.46 11.61 -4.35
C TYR A 5 -0.79 12.27 -4.93
N ILE A 6 -0.67 12.74 -6.16
CA ILE A 6 -1.79 13.32 -6.92
C ILE A 6 -2.11 12.35 -8.04
N ILE A 7 -3.35 11.86 -8.08
CA ILE A 7 -3.83 10.87 -9.03
C ILE A 7 -5.01 11.47 -9.78
N ASN A 8 -4.88 11.61 -11.09
CA ASN A 8 -5.93 12.18 -11.95
C ASN A 8 -7.07 11.17 -12.20
N LYS A 9 -7.69 10.72 -11.10
CA LYS A 9 -8.75 9.72 -11.05
C LYS A 9 -9.73 10.04 -9.92
N PRO A 10 -11.01 9.66 -10.05
CA PRO A 10 -12.01 9.85 -9.00
C PRO A 10 -11.64 9.09 -7.72
N ILE A 11 -11.93 9.70 -6.57
CA ILE A 11 -11.61 9.15 -5.24
C ILE A 11 -12.17 7.74 -5.03
N ASN A 12 -13.36 7.46 -5.55
CA ASN A 12 -14.05 6.19 -5.44
C ASN A 12 -13.20 5.05 -6.05
N LEU A 13 -12.55 5.34 -7.17
CA LEU A 13 -11.76 4.38 -7.93
C LEU A 13 -10.39 4.15 -7.27
N VAL A 14 -9.77 5.22 -6.78
CA VAL A 14 -8.52 5.11 -6.00
C VAL A 14 -8.76 4.36 -4.69
N PHE A 15 -9.87 4.65 -4.00
CA PHE A 15 -10.25 3.96 -2.76
C PHE A 15 -10.46 2.47 -3.02
N ASP A 16 -11.21 2.12 -4.07
CA ASP A 16 -11.45 0.73 -4.48
C ASP A 16 -10.13 -0.02 -4.72
N TYR A 17 -9.17 0.57 -5.43
CA TYR A 17 -7.85 -0.03 -5.66
C TYR A 17 -6.98 -0.17 -4.41
N LEU A 18 -7.16 0.71 -3.42
CA LEU A 18 -6.48 0.60 -2.14
C LEU A 18 -7.15 -0.41 -1.20
N THR A 19 -8.45 -0.67 -1.33
CA THR A 19 -9.17 -1.63 -0.46
C THR A 19 -9.31 -3.03 -1.04
N ASP A 20 -9.20 -3.19 -2.35
CA ASP A 20 -9.22 -4.48 -3.03
C ASP A 20 -7.78 -4.97 -3.28
N MET A 21 -7.35 -5.99 -2.54
CA MET A 21 -5.97 -6.49 -2.63
C MET A 21 -5.60 -7.12 -3.97
N GLN A 22 -6.57 -7.60 -4.75
CA GLN A 22 -6.26 -8.10 -6.08
C GLN A 22 -5.93 -6.95 -7.03
N LYS A 23 -6.69 -5.83 -6.93
CA LYS A 23 -6.43 -4.61 -7.70
C LYS A 23 -5.14 -3.92 -7.23
N PHE A 24 -4.91 -3.87 -5.92
CA PHE A 24 -3.68 -3.35 -5.34
C PHE A 24 -2.47 -4.11 -5.89
N ALA A 25 -2.50 -5.45 -5.86
CA ALA A 25 -1.43 -6.29 -6.39
C ALA A 25 -1.21 -6.10 -7.89
N ALA A 26 -2.28 -5.97 -8.68
CA ALA A 26 -2.18 -5.76 -10.13
C ALA A 26 -1.41 -4.48 -10.51
N ALA A 27 -1.46 -3.46 -9.65
CA ALA A 27 -0.74 -2.21 -9.84
C ALA A 27 0.58 -2.11 -9.05
N HIS A 28 0.82 -2.99 -8.07
CA HIS A 28 2.02 -2.93 -7.24
C HIS A 28 3.26 -3.45 -7.99
N PRO A 29 4.42 -2.78 -7.87
CA PRO A 29 5.61 -3.16 -8.65
C PRO A 29 6.28 -4.47 -8.23
N VAL A 30 6.00 -4.97 -7.02
CA VAL A 30 6.66 -6.17 -6.45
C VAL A 30 5.71 -7.21 -5.89
N ILE A 31 4.43 -6.87 -5.67
CA ILE A 31 3.44 -7.85 -5.22
C ILE A 31 2.91 -8.52 -6.48
N HIS A 32 3.06 -9.82 -6.59
CA HIS A 32 2.62 -10.56 -7.76
C HIS A 32 1.38 -11.42 -7.48
N ARG A 33 1.01 -11.60 -6.21
CA ARG A 33 -0.15 -12.38 -5.80
C ARG A 33 -0.60 -11.98 -4.40
N THR A 34 -1.91 -12.06 -4.19
CA THR A 34 -2.54 -11.97 -2.87
C THR A 34 -3.54 -13.10 -2.71
N GLU A 35 -3.61 -13.69 -1.53
CA GLU A 35 -4.59 -14.71 -1.19
C GLU A 35 -5.40 -14.25 0.02
N LYS A 36 -6.72 -14.30 -0.06
CA LYS A 36 -7.58 -13.92 1.08
C LYS A 36 -7.52 -15.01 2.14
N LEU A 37 -7.22 -14.64 3.38
CA LEU A 37 -7.17 -15.55 4.52
C LEU A 37 -8.48 -15.51 5.33
N SER A 38 -9.01 -14.31 5.55
CA SER A 38 -10.30 -14.08 6.21
C SER A 38 -10.91 -12.75 5.73
N GLU A 39 -11.99 -12.31 6.36
CA GLU A 39 -12.41 -10.92 6.25
C GLU A 39 -11.24 -10.01 6.61
N ASN A 40 -10.95 -9.04 5.74
CA ASN A 40 -9.92 -8.02 5.94
C ASN A 40 -8.49 -8.53 6.15
N ASN A 41 -8.20 -9.82 5.94
CA ASN A 41 -6.87 -10.40 6.13
C ASN A 41 -6.43 -11.16 4.88
N TYR A 42 -5.19 -10.91 4.45
CA TYR A 42 -4.64 -11.40 3.19
C TYR A 42 -3.20 -11.87 3.39
N MET A 43 -2.82 -12.95 2.71
CA MET A 43 -1.42 -13.30 2.49
C MET A 43 -0.93 -12.58 1.23
N VAL A 44 0.06 -11.73 1.38
CA VAL A 44 0.72 -11.01 0.28
C VAL A 44 1.97 -11.80 -0.13
N PHE A 45 2.18 -11.95 -1.44
CA PHE A 45 3.36 -12.58 -2.01
C PHE A 45 4.15 -11.56 -2.82
N GLU A 46 5.36 -11.27 -2.37
CA GLU A 46 6.28 -10.33 -2.99
C GLU A 46 7.47 -11.01 -3.63
N LYS A 47 7.93 -10.44 -4.74
CA LYS A 47 9.17 -10.80 -5.40
C LYS A 47 10.04 -9.56 -5.55
N LEU A 48 11.12 -9.50 -4.78
CA LEU A 48 12.14 -8.46 -4.83
C LEU A 48 13.42 -9.05 -5.45
N ALA A 49 13.66 -8.73 -6.73
CA ALA A 49 14.76 -9.32 -7.50
C ALA A 49 14.75 -10.87 -7.44
N PHE A 50 15.75 -11.48 -6.79
CA PHE A 50 15.87 -12.94 -6.64
C PHE A 50 15.23 -13.49 -5.36
N ILE A 51 14.72 -12.62 -4.49
CA ILE A 51 14.12 -13.02 -3.21
C ILE A 51 12.61 -12.98 -3.35
N SER A 52 11.96 -14.11 -3.05
CA SER A 52 10.51 -14.20 -2.90
C SER A 52 10.18 -14.44 -1.44
N PHE A 53 9.17 -13.73 -0.93
CA PHE A 53 8.69 -13.91 0.43
C PHE A 53 7.20 -13.59 0.49
N SER A 54 6.56 -14.03 1.57
CA SER A 54 5.15 -13.76 1.81
C SER A 54 4.92 -13.32 3.25
N TYR A 55 3.88 -12.53 3.47
CA TYR A 55 3.55 -12.00 4.77
C TYR A 55 2.05 -11.68 4.88
N PRO A 56 1.46 -11.80 6.08
CA PRO A 56 0.07 -11.43 6.30
C PRO A 56 -0.08 -9.90 6.34
N VAL A 57 -1.19 -9.43 5.80
CA VAL A 57 -1.64 -8.04 5.82
C VAL A 57 -3.09 -7.99 6.28
N THR A 58 -3.37 -7.11 7.23
CA THR A 58 -4.74 -6.73 7.61
C THR A 58 -5.07 -5.37 7.00
N ILE A 59 -6.32 -5.20 6.55
CA ILE A 59 -6.81 -3.95 5.96
C ILE A 59 -8.10 -3.57 6.65
N ASP A 60 -8.11 -2.37 7.21
CA ASP A 60 -9.33 -1.74 7.70
C ASP A 60 -9.55 -0.44 6.94
N PHE A 61 -10.80 0.01 6.83
CA PHE A 61 -11.11 1.24 6.12
C PHE A 61 -12.40 1.88 6.61
N ASN A 62 -12.43 3.21 6.55
CA ASN A 62 -13.60 4.00 6.82
C ASN A 62 -13.96 4.82 5.57
N LYS A 63 -14.99 4.37 4.87
CA LYS A 63 -15.46 5.02 3.64
C LYS A 63 -16.04 6.42 3.86
N LYS A 64 -16.57 6.71 5.05
CA LYS A 64 -17.10 8.04 5.38
C LYS A 64 -15.97 9.06 5.52
N GLU A 65 -14.87 8.64 6.14
CA GLU A 65 -13.69 9.48 6.38
C GLU A 65 -12.66 9.40 5.24
N ASN A 66 -12.89 8.53 4.24
CA ASN A 66 -11.94 8.23 3.17
C ASN A 66 -10.55 7.85 3.67
N THR A 67 -10.51 7.04 4.73
CA THR A 67 -9.28 6.54 5.34
C THR A 67 -9.15 5.03 5.22
N ILE A 68 -7.92 4.57 5.06
CA ILE A 68 -7.56 3.15 4.93
C ILE A 68 -6.35 2.90 5.81
N LEU A 69 -6.41 1.85 6.62
CA LEU A 69 -5.32 1.36 7.46
C LEU A 69 -4.88 0.00 6.92
N MET A 70 -3.59 -0.14 6.64
CA MET A 70 -2.96 -1.42 6.32
C MET A 70 -1.89 -1.75 7.35
N GLU A 71 -1.93 -2.96 7.89
CA GLU A 71 -0.97 -3.44 8.87
C GLU A 71 -0.33 -4.74 8.38
N ALA A 72 1.00 -4.80 8.40
CA ALA A 72 1.76 -5.95 7.93
C ALA A 72 2.86 -6.34 8.92
N VAL A 73 3.15 -7.64 8.99
CA VAL A 73 4.32 -8.17 9.72
C VAL A 73 5.21 -8.95 8.78
N VAL A 74 6.24 -8.29 8.27
CA VAL A 74 7.19 -8.86 7.30
C VAL A 74 8.29 -9.62 8.02
N MET A 75 8.55 -10.84 7.57
CA MET A 75 9.60 -11.73 8.09
C MET A 75 9.52 -11.94 9.61
N LYS A 76 8.33 -11.84 10.23
CA LYS A 76 8.07 -11.95 11.69
C LYS A 76 8.69 -10.86 12.57
N PHE A 77 9.51 -9.96 12.03
CA PHE A 77 10.26 -8.98 12.82
C PHE A 77 9.93 -7.52 12.48
N THR A 78 9.52 -7.25 11.24
CA THR A 78 9.29 -5.87 10.78
C THR A 78 7.80 -5.59 10.73
N LYS A 79 7.32 -4.71 11.62
CA LYS A 79 5.93 -4.25 11.62
C LYS A 79 5.83 -3.00 10.75
N ILE A 80 4.88 -2.99 9.83
CA ILE A 80 4.58 -1.86 8.96
C ILE A 80 3.13 -1.48 9.19
N ASN A 81 2.89 -0.19 9.42
CA ASN A 81 1.55 0.38 9.49
C ASN A 81 1.48 1.50 8.46
N MET A 82 0.50 1.44 7.57
CA MET A 82 0.27 2.42 6.52
C MET A 82 -1.12 2.99 6.70
N VAL A 83 -1.22 4.31 6.73
CA VAL A 83 -2.50 5.02 6.76
C VAL A 83 -2.60 5.84 5.49
N PHE A 84 -3.63 5.58 4.69
CA PHE A 84 -3.99 6.38 3.54
C PHE A 84 -5.16 7.29 3.92
N SER A 85 -5.05 8.58 3.61
CA SER A 85 -6.13 9.55 3.71
C SER A 85 -6.34 10.18 2.35
N LEU A 86 -7.54 10.06 1.80
CA LEU A 86 -7.84 10.48 0.45
C LEU A 86 -8.69 11.76 0.48
N LYS A 87 -8.38 12.69 -0.41
CA LYS A 87 -9.15 13.93 -0.62
C LYS A 87 -9.41 14.12 -2.11
N SER A 88 -10.64 14.46 -2.46
CA SER A 88 -11.00 14.84 -3.84
C SER A 88 -10.81 16.34 -4.04
N VAL A 89 -10.16 16.73 -5.15
CA VAL A 89 -9.98 18.11 -5.61
C VAL A 89 -10.14 18.11 -7.13
N ASP A 90 -11.14 18.80 -7.67
CA ASP A 90 -11.35 18.96 -9.13
C ASP A 90 -11.23 17.65 -9.94
N ASN A 91 -11.96 16.61 -9.50
CA ASN A 91 -11.97 15.26 -10.09
C ASN A 91 -10.62 14.49 -10.02
N THR A 92 -9.65 15.05 -9.32
CA THR A 92 -8.37 14.43 -8.98
C THR A 92 -8.39 13.98 -7.51
N THR A 93 -7.67 12.93 -7.19
CA THR A 93 -7.51 12.44 -5.82
C THR A 93 -6.11 12.76 -5.30
N ILE A 94 -6.06 13.42 -4.15
CA ILE A 94 -4.84 13.55 -3.35
C ILE A 94 -4.83 12.40 -2.36
N VAL A 95 -3.79 11.58 -2.40
CA VAL A 95 -3.55 10.48 -1.45
C VAL A 95 -2.42 10.91 -0.53
N LYS A 96 -2.73 11.13 0.74
CA LYS A 96 -1.73 11.26 1.79
C LYS A 96 -1.48 9.89 2.40
N GLU A 97 -0.24 9.43 2.35
CA GLU A 97 0.21 8.17 2.90
C GLU A 97 1.14 8.40 4.09
N THR A 98 0.83 7.79 5.23
CA THR A 98 1.68 7.79 6.44
C THR A 98 2.16 6.39 6.73
N ILE A 99 3.47 6.16 6.69
CA ILE A 99 4.10 4.85 6.88
C ILE A 99 4.90 4.85 8.17
N SER A 100 4.63 3.89 9.05
CA SER A 100 5.37 3.62 10.29
C SER A 100 5.98 2.24 10.24
N ILE A 101 7.31 2.17 10.22
CA ILE A 101 8.07 0.92 10.15
C ILE A 101 8.81 0.73 11.47
N LYS A 102 8.56 -0.40 12.15
CA LYS A 102 9.28 -0.82 13.34
C LYS A 102 10.03 -2.11 13.02
N SER A 103 11.34 -2.03 12.93
CA SER A 103 12.23 -3.16 12.62
C SER A 103 13.38 -3.23 13.62
N PRO A 104 13.81 -4.43 14.05
CA PRO A 104 15.02 -4.57 14.87
C PRO A 104 16.31 -4.40 14.06
N PHE A 105 16.23 -4.34 12.73
CA PHE A 105 17.41 -4.23 11.86
C PHE A 105 17.86 -2.77 11.71
N PRO A 106 19.18 -2.48 11.74
CA PRO A 106 19.72 -1.13 11.64
C PRO A 106 19.72 -0.57 10.20
N LEU A 107 18.67 -0.85 9.42
CA LEU A 107 18.56 -0.52 7.99
C LEU A 107 17.30 0.32 7.69
N GLN A 108 16.76 1.03 8.69
CA GLN A 108 15.50 1.75 8.56
C GLN A 108 15.46 2.69 7.36
N SER A 109 16.48 3.53 7.16
CA SER A 109 16.53 4.47 6.02
C SER A 109 16.57 3.77 4.66
N ILE A 110 17.17 2.58 4.56
CA ILE A 110 17.20 1.79 3.33
C ILE A 110 15.79 1.25 3.04
N ILE A 111 15.13 0.69 4.05
CA ILE A 111 13.77 0.19 3.94
C ILE A 111 12.83 1.32 3.53
N GLU A 112 12.91 2.48 4.20
CA GLU A 112 12.10 3.65 3.88
C GLU A 112 12.30 4.13 2.42
N SER A 113 13.55 4.14 1.95
CA SER A 113 13.87 4.47 0.55
C SER A 113 13.26 3.48 -0.45
N ILE A 114 13.30 2.18 -0.13
CA ILE A 114 12.70 1.14 -0.97
C ILE A 114 11.17 1.32 -1.04
N PHE A 115 10.52 1.50 0.12
CA PHE A 115 9.07 1.74 0.22
C PHE A 115 8.66 2.95 -0.60
N LYS A 116 9.36 4.09 -0.44
CA LYS A 116 9.09 5.30 -1.21
C LYS A 116 9.14 5.03 -2.72
N LYS A 117 10.19 4.37 -3.23
CA LYS A 117 10.31 4.06 -4.67
C LYS A 117 9.21 3.13 -5.17
N GLN A 118 8.83 2.13 -4.36
CA GLN A 118 7.76 1.20 -4.72
C GLN A 118 6.41 1.92 -4.78
N HIS A 119 6.12 2.78 -3.81
CA HIS A 119 4.84 3.48 -3.70
C HIS A 119 4.70 4.62 -4.72
N GLU A 120 5.79 5.33 -5.03
CA GLU A 120 5.84 6.24 -6.18
C GLU A 120 5.46 5.51 -7.49
N LYS A 121 5.97 4.29 -7.68
CA LYS A 121 5.63 3.47 -8.85
C LYS A 121 4.20 2.93 -8.79
N LEU A 122 3.72 2.49 -7.63
CA LEU A 122 2.33 2.06 -7.42
C LEU A 122 1.35 3.15 -7.81
N PHE A 123 1.51 4.37 -7.28
CA PHE A 123 0.57 5.46 -7.53
C PHE A 123 0.70 6.04 -8.94
N ARG A 124 1.88 5.96 -9.56
CA ARG A 124 2.00 6.21 -11.01
C ARG A 124 1.20 5.16 -11.81
N ASN A 125 1.33 3.87 -11.47
CA ASN A 125 0.57 2.81 -12.11
C ASN A 125 -0.93 3.00 -11.92
N PHE A 126 -1.40 3.49 -10.76
CA PHE A 126 -2.81 3.90 -10.58
C PHE A 126 -3.20 4.98 -11.59
N GLY A 127 -2.37 6.01 -11.80
CA GLY A 127 -2.67 7.05 -12.80
C GLY A 127 -2.82 6.52 -14.23
N GLU A 128 -2.09 5.45 -14.57
CA GLU A 128 -2.04 4.86 -15.91
C GLU A 128 -3.07 3.73 -16.14
N LEU A 129 -3.36 2.92 -15.12
CA LEU A 129 -4.22 1.73 -15.20
C LEU A 129 -5.70 2.02 -14.90
N LEU A 130 -5.96 3.05 -14.10
CA LEU A 130 -7.32 3.56 -13.83
C LEU A 130 -7.79 4.43 -14.99
#